data_AF-A0A8T6XXY4-F1
#
_entry.id   AF-A0A8T6XXY4-F1
#
_cell.length_a   1.000
_cell.length_b   1.000
_cell.length_c   1.000
_cell.angle_alpha   90.00
_cell.angle_beta   90.00
_cell.angle_gamma   90.00
#
_symmetry.space_group_name_H-M   'P 1'
#
loop_
_entity.id
_entity.type
_entity.pdbx_description
1 polymer ?
#
loop_
_entity_poly.entity_id
_entity_poly.type
_entity_poly.pdbx_seq_one_letter_code
_entity_poly.pdbx_strand_id
1 'polypeptide(L)'
;MDPFDASIWYTYWNSRRIVHAERGGVTILQFSAPGFPWDIEVDPSDGTLWYADQRNNRIRHVERDGTGIDAFGTPDTDTRSITIDPGTGDIWVADNNTAKLYRLDRDGNILDTFATPF
;
A
#
# COMPACT_ATOMS: atom_id res chain seq x y z
N MET A 1 -11.56 -0.06 1.19
CA MET A 1 -12.73 -0.66 0.48
C MET A 1 -12.51 -0.35 -0.98
N ASP A 2 -12.73 -1.31 -1.87
CA ASP A 2 -12.51 -1.09 -3.31
C ASP A 2 -13.56 -0.10 -3.85
N PRO A 3 -13.13 1.08 -4.36
CA PRO A 3 -14.06 2.10 -4.83
C PRO A 3 -14.80 1.70 -6.12
N PHE A 4 -14.38 0.63 -6.80
CA PHE A 4 -14.92 0.25 -8.11
C PHE A 4 -16.05 -0.78 -8.04
N ASP A 5 -16.09 -1.64 -7.02
CA ASP A 5 -17.04 -2.75 -6.94
C ASP A 5 -17.55 -3.08 -5.52
N ALA A 6 -17.22 -2.24 -4.54
CA ALA A 6 -17.55 -2.41 -3.12
C ALA A 6 -17.01 -3.70 -2.46
N SER A 7 -16.07 -4.38 -3.12
CA SER A 7 -15.27 -5.45 -2.54
C SER A 7 -14.22 -4.91 -1.57
N ILE A 8 -13.41 -5.80 -1.01
CA ILE A 8 -12.31 -5.44 -0.12
C ILE A 8 -11.01 -6.13 -0.55
N TRP A 9 -9.92 -5.39 -0.37
CA TRP A 9 -8.56 -5.91 -0.42
C TRP A 9 -8.00 -5.91 0.99
N TYR A 10 -7.30 -6.98 1.37
CA TYR A 10 -6.61 -7.05 2.64
C TYR A 10 -5.37 -7.93 2.56
N THR A 11 -4.46 -7.72 3.50
CA THR A 11 -3.16 -8.39 3.57
C THR A 11 -3.18 -9.49 4.63
N TYR A 12 -2.45 -10.57 4.37
CA TYR A 12 -2.06 -11.54 5.37
C TYR A 12 -0.55 -11.51 5.52
N TRP A 13 -0.08 -10.78 6.51
CA TRP A 13 1.34 -10.59 6.77
C TRP A 13 2.10 -11.91 7.01
N ASN A 14 1.55 -12.79 7.86
CA ASN A 14 2.18 -14.08 8.22
C ASN A 14 2.32 -15.03 7.03
N SER A 15 1.30 -15.08 6.16
CA SER A 15 1.28 -15.99 5.01
C SER A 15 1.75 -15.31 3.72
N ARG A 16 2.15 -14.03 3.79
CA ARG A 16 2.62 -13.20 2.67
C ARG A 16 1.64 -13.23 1.50
N ARG A 17 0.38 -12.95 1.79
CA ARG A 17 -0.70 -12.94 0.79
C ARG A 17 -1.41 -11.61 0.75
N ILE A 18 -1.90 -11.28 -0.44
CA ILE A 18 -2.93 -10.26 -0.66
C ILE A 18 -4.19 -11.01 -1.10
N VAL A 19 -5.34 -10.58 -0.56
CA VAL A 19 -6.63 -11.21 -0.80
C VAL A 19 -7.64 -10.18 -1.26
N HIS A 20 -8.32 -10.51 -2.34
CA HIS A 20 -9.53 -9.83 -2.80
C HIS A 20 -10.73 -10.63 -2.31
N ALA A 21 -11.67 -9.98 -1.64
CA ALA A 21 -12.88 -10.64 -1.18
C ALA A 21 -14.10 -9.75 -1.37
N GLU A 22 -15.25 -10.39 -1.58
CA GLU A 22 -16.53 -9.71 -1.44
C GLU A 22 -16.66 -9.12 -0.03
N ARG A 23 -17.51 -8.10 0.12
CA ARG A 23 -17.80 -7.50 1.44
C ARG A 23 -18.30 -8.52 2.48
N GLY A 24 -18.90 -9.62 2.04
CA GLY A 24 -19.32 -10.75 2.87
C GLY A 24 -18.20 -11.70 3.32
N GLY A 25 -16.95 -11.46 2.90
CA GLY A 25 -15.78 -12.25 3.26
C GLY A 25 -15.47 -13.44 2.34
N VAL A 26 -16.24 -13.61 1.25
CA VAL A 26 -15.97 -14.64 0.24
C VAL A 26 -14.75 -14.23 -0.58
N THR A 27 -13.68 -15.03 -0.55
CA THR A 27 -12.48 -14.79 -1.36
C THR A 27 -12.82 -14.89 -2.85
N ILE A 28 -12.54 -13.82 -3.58
CA ILE A 28 -12.61 -13.77 -5.05
C ILE A 28 -11.31 -14.32 -5.63
N LEU A 29 -10.18 -13.78 -5.18
CA LEU A 29 -8.85 -14.24 -5.53
C LEU A 29 -7.84 -13.95 -4.40
N GLN A 30 -6.69 -14.61 -4.48
CA GLN A 30 -5.56 -14.32 -3.62
C GLN A 30 -4.27 -14.69 -4.35
N PHE A 31 -3.19 -13.97 -4.03
CA PHE A 31 -1.87 -14.25 -4.58
C PHE A 31 -0.79 -14.05 -3.52
N SER A 32 0.37 -14.65 -3.77
CA SER A 32 1.56 -14.44 -2.96
C SER A 32 2.09 -13.04 -3.21
N ALA A 33 2.22 -12.25 -2.16
CA ALA A 33 2.82 -10.93 -2.21
C ALA A 33 4.32 -11.04 -1.90
N PRO A 34 5.21 -10.52 -2.75
CA PRO A 34 6.61 -10.33 -2.39
C PRO A 34 6.76 -9.55 -1.09
N GLY A 35 7.59 -10.06 -0.17
CA GLY A 35 7.89 -9.38 1.08
C GLY A 35 6.86 -9.59 2.19
N PHE A 36 6.50 -8.51 2.89
CA PHE A 36 5.69 -8.53 4.10
C PHE A 36 4.57 -7.48 3.99
N PRO A 37 3.47 -7.79 3.28
CA PRO A 37 2.39 -6.85 3.06
C PRO A 37 1.73 -6.50 4.41
N TRP A 38 1.70 -5.23 4.76
CA TRP A 38 1.09 -4.73 6.00
C TRP A 38 -0.21 -3.99 5.75
N ASP A 39 -0.17 -2.97 4.89
CA ASP A 39 -1.34 -2.19 4.48
C ASP A 39 -1.45 -2.16 2.96
N ILE A 40 -2.65 -1.95 2.44
CA ILE A 40 -2.97 -1.98 1.00
C ILE A 40 -4.04 -0.95 0.65
N GLU A 41 -3.84 -0.23 -0.45
CA GLU A 41 -4.77 0.76 -0.97
C GLU A 41 -5.04 0.47 -2.46
N VAL A 42 -6.27 0.70 -2.89
CA VAL A 42 -6.62 0.65 -4.31
C VAL A 42 -6.35 2.02 -4.89
N ASP A 43 -5.58 2.08 -5.97
CA ASP A 43 -5.39 3.32 -6.71
C ASP A 43 -6.72 3.81 -7.28
N PRO A 44 -7.23 4.98 -6.85
CA PRO A 44 -8.52 5.46 -7.30
C PRO A 44 -8.52 5.86 -8.78
N SER A 45 -7.35 6.02 -9.41
CA SER A 45 -7.23 6.48 -10.80
C SER A 45 -7.31 5.35 -11.83
N ASP A 46 -6.74 4.17 -11.53
CA ASP A 46 -6.65 3.04 -12.46
C ASP A 46 -7.07 1.69 -11.86
N GLY A 47 -7.32 1.64 -10.55
CA GLY A 47 -7.71 0.44 -9.83
C GLY A 47 -6.57 -0.51 -9.48
N THR A 48 -5.32 -0.20 -9.82
CA THR A 48 -4.15 -1.00 -9.38
C THR A 48 -3.99 -0.98 -7.87
N LEU A 49 -3.06 -1.77 -7.34
CA LEU A 49 -2.86 -1.94 -5.91
C LEU A 49 -1.51 -1.39 -5.47
N TRP A 50 -1.55 -0.56 -4.43
CA TRP A 50 -0.37 -0.13 -3.71
C TRP A 50 -0.35 -0.83 -2.36
N TYR A 51 0.81 -1.29 -1.90
CA TYR A 51 0.93 -1.88 -0.56
C TYR A 51 2.28 -1.63 0.10
N ALA A 52 2.26 -1.57 1.43
CA ALA A 52 3.46 -1.45 2.26
C ALA A 52 4.15 -2.82 2.43
N ASP A 53 5.39 -2.94 1.94
CA ASP A 53 6.28 -4.07 2.20
C ASP A 53 7.14 -3.77 3.44
N GLN A 54 6.50 -3.89 4.60
CA GLN A 54 6.94 -3.32 5.88
C GLN A 54 8.40 -3.61 6.23
N ARG A 55 8.82 -4.88 6.20
CA ARG A 55 10.17 -5.28 6.66
C ARG A 55 11.26 -5.05 5.61
N ASN A 56 10.88 -4.70 4.40
CA ASN A 56 11.83 -4.43 3.32
C ASN A 56 11.92 -2.94 2.98
N ASN A 57 11.20 -2.07 3.70
CA ASN A 57 11.28 -0.62 3.57
C ASN A 57 10.93 -0.14 2.16
N ARG A 58 9.82 -0.66 1.64
CA ARG A 58 9.36 -0.39 0.28
C ARG A 58 7.86 -0.18 0.25
N ILE A 59 7.45 0.66 -0.68
CA ILE A 59 6.10 0.61 -1.24
C ILE A 59 6.16 -0.19 -2.52
N ARG A 60 5.13 -1.00 -2.76
CA ARG A 60 5.00 -1.79 -3.98
C ARG A 60 3.73 -1.41 -4.70
N HIS A 61 3.83 -1.36 -6.02
CA HIS A 61 2.74 -1.16 -6.95
C HIS A 61 2.58 -2.43 -7.77
N VAL A 62 1.36 -2.97 -7.83
CA VAL A 62 1.05 -4.21 -8.54
C VAL A 62 -0.31 -4.11 -9.21
N GLU A 63 -0.48 -4.89 -10.26
CA GLU A 63 -1.78 -5.15 -10.87
C GLU A 63 -2.70 -5.89 -9.90
N ARG A 64 -4.02 -5.85 -10.17
CA ARG A 64 -5.02 -6.53 -9.33
C ARG A 64 -4.84 -8.05 -9.26
N ASP A 65 -4.20 -8.66 -10.24
CA ASP A 65 -3.89 -10.09 -10.23
C ASP A 65 -2.54 -10.41 -9.54
N GLY A 66 -1.83 -9.39 -9.07
CA GLY A 66 -0.53 -9.49 -8.42
C GLY A 66 0.67 -9.45 -9.38
N THR A 67 0.44 -9.22 -10.68
CA THR A 67 1.51 -9.04 -11.66
C THR A 67 2.05 -7.60 -11.67
N GLY A 68 3.11 -7.33 -12.46
CA GLY A 68 3.62 -5.97 -12.65
C GLY A 68 4.17 -5.32 -11.38
N ILE A 69 5.23 -5.90 -10.80
CA ILE A 69 5.80 -5.38 -9.55
C ILE A 69 6.76 -4.23 -9.86
N ASP A 70 6.31 -3.00 -9.62
CA ASP A 70 7.20 -1.87 -9.37
C ASP A 70 7.32 -1.65 -7.85
N ALA A 71 8.45 -1.09 -7.42
CA ALA A 71 8.68 -0.78 -6.02
C ALA A 71 9.74 0.30 -5.89
N PHE A 72 9.44 1.30 -5.07
CA PHE A 72 10.45 2.25 -4.61
C PHE A 72 10.70 2.07 -3.12
N GLY A 73 11.93 2.41 -2.73
CA GLY A 73 12.32 2.46 -1.33
C GLY A 73 11.56 3.57 -0.63
N THR A 74 11.14 3.30 0.60
CA THR A 74 10.74 4.36 1.51
C THR A 74 11.95 4.91 2.24
N PRO A 75 11.89 6.14 2.77
CA PRO A 75 12.98 6.71 3.53
C PRO A 75 13.36 5.90 4.79
N ASP A 76 12.46 5.06 5.30
CA ASP A 76 12.54 4.50 6.65
C ASP A 76 12.28 2.99 6.78
N THR A 77 12.45 2.51 8.03
CA THR A 77 12.60 1.10 8.43
C THR A 77 11.32 0.35 8.85
N ASP A 78 10.16 1.02 8.94
CA ASP A 78 8.89 0.37 9.34
C ASP A 78 7.69 1.05 8.67
N THR A 79 7.64 0.96 7.35
CA THR A 79 6.51 1.48 6.57
C THR A 79 5.26 0.65 6.86
N ARG A 80 4.30 1.26 7.56
CA ARG A 80 3.09 0.55 7.98
C ARG A 80 1.89 0.91 7.14
N SER A 81 1.55 2.18 7.05
CA SER A 81 0.29 2.58 6.41
C SER A 81 0.52 3.46 5.21
N ILE A 82 -0.34 3.28 4.21
CA ILE A 82 -0.34 4.03 2.97
C ILE A 82 -1.73 4.56 2.66
N THR A 83 -1.80 5.70 2.00
CA THR A 83 -3.03 6.14 1.33
C THR A 83 -2.67 7.00 0.12
N ILE A 84 -3.59 7.12 -0.82
CA ILE A 84 -3.40 7.84 -2.07
C ILE A 84 -4.39 9.01 -2.09
N ASP A 85 -3.89 10.22 -2.31
CA ASP A 85 -4.74 11.37 -2.56
C ASP A 85 -5.41 11.20 -3.93
N PRO A 86 -6.75 11.08 -4.03
CA PRO A 86 -7.42 10.88 -5.31
C PRO A 86 -7.39 12.11 -6.23
N GLY A 87 -7.12 13.30 -5.68
CA GLY A 87 -7.07 14.55 -6.44
C GLY A 87 -5.69 14.81 -7.06
N THR A 88 -4.61 14.50 -6.34
CA THR A 88 -3.24 14.74 -6.83
C THR A 88 -2.52 13.47 -7.28
N GLY A 89 -2.91 12.32 -6.75
CA GLY A 89 -2.16 11.07 -6.87
C GLY A 89 -1.01 10.95 -5.89
N ASP A 90 -0.78 11.91 -4.99
CA ASP A 90 0.31 11.82 -4.01
C ASP A 90 0.11 10.61 -3.09
N ILE A 91 1.20 9.90 -2.80
CA ILE A 91 1.22 8.76 -1.89
C ILE A 91 1.64 9.26 -0.51
N TRP A 92 0.79 9.03 0.49
CA TRP A 92 1.07 9.33 1.88
C TRP A 92 1.49 8.08 2.61
N VAL A 93 2.59 8.16 3.35
CA VAL A 93 3.16 7.04 4.10
C VAL A 93 3.34 7.43 5.56
N ALA A 94 2.82 6.61 6.47
CA ALA A 94 3.05 6.74 7.90
C ALA A 94 4.15 5.77 8.37
N ASP A 95 5.16 6.32 9.03
CA ASP A 95 6.24 5.55 9.65
C ASP A 95 6.10 5.57 11.19
N ASN A 96 6.10 4.37 11.77
CA ASN A 96 5.93 4.21 13.21
C ASN A 96 7.24 4.34 14.00
N ASN A 97 8.39 4.15 13.36
CA ASN A 97 9.69 4.17 14.02
C ASN A 97 10.27 5.58 14.12
N THR A 98 10.08 6.41 13.09
CA THR A 98 10.59 7.79 13.03
C THR A 98 9.57 8.83 13.45
N ALA A 99 8.34 8.41 13.75
CA ALA A 99 7.23 9.28 14.10
C ALA A 99 6.99 10.36 13.03
N LYS A 100 7.04 9.98 11.75
CA LYS A 100 6.88 10.89 10.61
C LYS A 100 5.80 10.44 9.62
N LEU A 101 5.29 11.41 8.90
CA LEU A 101 4.51 11.24 7.68
C LEU A 101 5.32 11.73 6.49
N TYR A 102 5.32 10.95 5.42
CA TYR A 102 5.92 11.31 4.15
C TYR A 102 4.83 11.50 3.11
N ARG A 103 4.98 12.56 2.31
CA ARG A 103 4.23 12.74 1.08
C ARG A 103 5.18 12.47 -0.09
N LEU A 104 4.83 11.53 -0.93
CA LEU A 104 5.63 11.06 -2.06
C LEU A 104 4.86 11.29 -3.36
N ASP A 105 5.58 11.48 -4.47
CA ASP A 105 4.98 11.31 -5.79
C ASP A 105 4.88 9.82 -6.18
N ARG A 106 4.35 9.54 -7.38
CA ARG A 106 4.15 8.19 -7.91
C ARG A 106 5.45 7.45 -8.23
N ASP A 107 6.56 8.18 -8.39
CA ASP A 107 7.89 7.62 -8.63
C ASP A 107 8.66 7.37 -7.32
N GLY A 108 8.07 7.74 -6.18
CA GLY A 108 8.65 7.57 -4.86
C GLY A 108 9.53 8.72 -4.39
N ASN A 109 9.56 9.85 -5.09
CA ASN A 109 10.30 11.02 -4.63
C ASN A 109 9.57 11.68 -3.45
N ILE A 110 10.32 12.07 -2.42
CA ILE A 110 9.75 12.80 -1.28
C ILE A 110 9.40 14.22 -1.70
N LEU A 111 8.11 14.55 -1.61
CA LEU A 111 7.59 15.90 -1.78
C LEU A 111 7.65 16.68 -0.46
N ASP A 112 7.23 16.04 0.65
CA ASP A 112 7.25 16.64 1.99
C ASP A 112 7.48 15.61 3.11
N THR A 113 7.88 16.10 4.28
CA THR A 113 8.01 15.32 5.50
C THR A 113 7.45 16.10 6.69
N PHE A 114 6.64 15.43 7.49
CA PHE A 114 5.98 16.01 8.67
C PHE A 114 6.35 15.18 9.90
N ALA A 115 6.82 15.84 10.96
CA ALA A 115 6.94 15.19 12.26
C ALA A 115 5.55 15.04 12.88
N THR A 116 5.26 13.87 13.43
CA THR A 116 4.08 13.66 14.27
C THR A 116 4.39 14.13 15.70
N PRO A 117 3.44 14.75 16.42
CA PRO A 117 3.73 15.44 17.67
C PRO A 117 3.87 14.52 18.90
N PHE A 118 4.48 13.34 18.77
CA PHE A 118 4.57 12.34 19.85
C PHE A 118 6.02 11.97 20.17
#